data_AF-A0A8D2LKX3-F1
#
_entry.id   AF-A0A8D2LKX3-F1
#
_cell.length_a   1.000
_cell.length_b   1.000
_cell.length_c   1.000
_cell.angle_alpha   90.00
_cell.angle_beta   90.00
_cell.angle_gamma   90.00
#
_symmetry.space_group_name_H-M   'P 1'
#
loop_
_entity.id
_entity.type
_entity.pdbx_description
1 polymer ?
#
loop_
_entity_poly.entity_id
_entity_poly.type
_entity_poly.pdbx_seq_one_letter_code
_entity_poly.pdbx_strand_id
1 'polypeptide(L)'
;LHVGFPCYTAGEMLCQPDCFAVTDTERSFATVKGAELYIEACKLVGVVPVSYFIRNMEEPVMNLNHHGLGPKGTKAIAIALVSNTTITHLELEDNWILGEGTTYLVQMLRENCYIQEMVSTFSLPIINSCLQGKQAGL
;
A
#
# COMPACT_ATOMS: atom_id res chain seq x y z
N LEU A 1 4.87 -23.64 16.04
CA LEU A 1 4.74 -22.95 14.73
C LEU A 1 4.06 -21.60 14.99
N HIS A 2 4.84 -20.63 15.46
CA HIS A 2 4.39 -19.25 15.64
C HIS A 2 4.81 -18.50 14.36
N VAL A 3 3.84 -18.19 13.51
CA VAL A 3 4.05 -17.20 12.46
C VAL A 3 3.98 -15.83 13.14
N GLY A 4 5.14 -15.23 13.39
CA GLY A 4 5.23 -13.88 13.94
C GLY A 4 4.73 -12.89 12.89
N PHE A 5 3.49 -12.44 13.05
CA PHE A 5 2.97 -11.25 12.35
C PHE A 5 3.65 -10.00 12.94
N PRO A 6 4.03 -8.98 12.14
CA PRO A 6 4.45 -7.71 12.70
C PRO A 6 3.24 -7.01 13.35
N CYS A 7 3.31 -6.95 14.69
CA CYS A 7 2.66 -6.11 15.68
C CYS A 7 1.34 -5.39 15.31
N TYR A 8 0.21 -6.01 15.67
CA TYR A 8 -0.90 -5.26 16.28
C TYR A 8 -0.62 -5.22 17.79
N THR A 9 -0.43 -4.02 18.36
CA THR A 9 -0.74 -3.80 19.77
C THR A 9 -1.72 -2.65 19.89
N ALA A 10 -2.83 -2.95 20.55
CA ALA A 10 -3.81 -1.95 20.94
C ALA A 10 -3.15 -0.92 21.86
N GLY A 11 -3.24 0.37 21.49
CA GLY A 11 -3.17 1.45 22.47
C GLY A 11 -2.02 2.45 22.34
N GLU A 12 -0.98 2.25 21.52
CA GLU A 12 0.11 3.22 21.43
C GLU A 12 0.49 3.52 19.96
N MET A 13 0.19 4.76 19.56
CA MET A 13 0.53 5.37 18.28
C MET A 13 2.02 5.76 18.31
N LEU A 14 2.92 4.80 18.09
CA LEU A 14 4.32 5.08 17.83
C LEU A 14 4.79 4.25 16.63
N CYS A 15 5.01 4.95 15.53
CA CYS A 15 5.73 4.44 14.37
C CYS A 15 7.19 4.22 14.82
N GLN A 16 7.54 3.02 15.31
CA GLN A 16 8.90 2.78 15.77
C GLN A 16 9.88 2.89 14.58
N PRO A 17 11.04 3.54 14.77
CA PRO A 17 12.12 3.68 13.77
C PRO A 17 12.83 2.36 13.44
N ASP A 18 12.31 1.24 13.94
CA ASP A 18 12.92 -0.08 13.88
C ASP A 18 12.32 -0.88 12.71
N CYS A 19 12.29 -0.28 11.51
CA CYS A 19 12.14 -1.06 10.29
C CYS A 19 13.37 -1.95 10.16
N PHE A 20 13.27 -3.18 10.67
CA PHE A 20 14.30 -4.20 10.58
C PHE A 20 14.91 -4.19 9.17
N ALA A 21 16.25 -4.16 9.08
CA ALA A 21 16.96 -4.26 7.82
C ALA A 21 16.63 -5.62 7.18
N VAL A 22 15.61 -5.65 6.33
CA VAL A 22 15.17 -6.85 5.62
C VAL A 22 16.30 -7.23 4.68
N THR A 23 16.99 -8.33 4.99
CA THR A 23 18.03 -8.89 4.11
C THR A 23 17.45 -9.17 2.72
N ASP A 24 18.24 -9.02 1.65
CA ASP A 24 17.77 -9.16 0.26
C ASP A 24 17.04 -10.49 -0.03
N THR A 25 17.39 -11.55 0.69
CA THR A 25 16.74 -12.87 0.58
C THR A 25 15.31 -12.85 1.11
N GLU A 26 15.04 -12.17 2.22
CA GLU A 26 13.70 -12.02 2.80
C GLU A 26 12.85 -10.99 2.02
N ARG A 27 13.49 -10.02 1.36
CA ARG A 27 12.82 -9.11 0.41
C ARG A 27 12.21 -9.90 -0.74
N SER A 28 12.97 -10.81 -1.36
CA SER A 28 12.48 -11.65 -2.47
C SER A 28 11.27 -12.51 -2.05
N PHE A 29 11.23 -12.98 -0.80
CA PHE A 29 10.13 -13.78 -0.26
C PHE A 29 8.91 -12.93 0.16
N ALA A 30 9.14 -11.70 0.63
CA ALA A 30 8.10 -10.72 0.90
C ALA A 30 7.43 -10.22 -0.41
N THR A 31 8.20 -10.07 -1.49
CA THR A 31 7.70 -9.68 -2.82
C THR A 31 6.79 -10.75 -3.42
N VAL A 32 7.18 -12.04 -3.34
CA VAL A 32 6.35 -13.15 -3.81
C VAL A 32 5.01 -13.17 -3.06
N LYS A 33 5.03 -12.90 -1.75
CA LYS A 33 3.81 -12.74 -0.95
C LYS A 33 2.98 -11.52 -1.34
N GLY A 34 3.59 -10.37 -1.63
CA GLY A 34 2.88 -9.17 -2.05
C GLY A 34 2.10 -9.37 -3.34
N ALA A 35 2.73 -9.99 -4.34
CA ALA A 35 2.09 -10.32 -5.61
C ALA A 35 0.98 -11.37 -5.43
N GLU A 36 1.21 -12.41 -4.63
CA GLU A 36 0.21 -13.44 -4.33
C GLU A 36 -1.02 -12.83 -3.60
N LEU A 37 -0.78 -12.01 -2.57
CA LEU A 37 -1.82 -11.28 -1.84
C LEU A 37 -2.63 -10.38 -2.78
N TYR A 38 -1.97 -9.67 -3.70
CA TYR A 38 -2.66 -8.86 -4.70
C TYR A 38 -3.56 -9.70 -5.61
N ILE A 39 -3.04 -10.83 -6.13
CA ILE A 39 -3.81 -11.73 -6.99
C ILE A 39 -5.03 -12.30 -6.25
N GLU A 40 -4.87 -12.74 -5.00
CA GLU A 40 -5.99 -13.22 -4.19
C GLU A 40 -7.00 -12.11 -3.90
N ALA A 41 -6.54 -10.90 -3.57
CA ALA A 41 -7.42 -9.75 -3.38
C ALA A 41 -8.20 -9.42 -4.65
N CYS A 42 -7.58 -9.47 -5.83
CA CYS A 42 -8.25 -9.28 -7.12
C CYS A 42 -9.34 -10.33 -7.37
N LYS A 43 -9.07 -11.61 -7.04
CA LYS A 43 -10.08 -12.67 -7.14
C LYS A 43 -11.26 -12.41 -6.20
N LEU A 44 -10.99 -12.03 -4.95
CA LEU A 44 -12.02 -11.78 -3.93
C LEU A 44 -12.94 -10.62 -4.30
N VAL A 45 -12.40 -9.55 -4.88
CA VAL A 45 -13.19 -8.36 -5.26
C VAL A 45 -13.73 -8.42 -6.70
N GLY A 46 -13.31 -9.43 -7.48
CA GLY A 46 -13.76 -9.68 -8.84
C GLY A 46 -13.22 -8.67 -9.86
N VAL A 47 -11.92 -8.37 -9.81
CA VAL A 47 -11.24 -7.47 -10.77
C VAL A 47 -10.08 -8.17 -11.47
N VAL A 48 -9.70 -7.67 -12.64
CA VAL A 48 -8.53 -8.15 -13.37
C VAL A 48 -7.27 -7.53 -12.76
N PRO A 49 -6.24 -8.32 -12.40
CA PRO A 49 -4.99 -7.79 -11.88
C PRO A 49 -4.25 -6.89 -12.88
N VAL A 50 -3.67 -5.80 -12.39
CA VAL A 50 -2.77 -4.94 -13.14
C VAL A 50 -1.39 -5.58 -13.19
N SER A 51 -0.97 -6.02 -14.37
CA SER A 51 0.32 -6.69 -14.56
C SER A 51 1.51 -5.80 -14.24
N TYR A 52 1.40 -4.49 -14.50
CA TYR A 52 2.41 -3.50 -14.14
C TYR A 52 2.67 -3.48 -12.63
N PHE A 53 1.60 -3.43 -11.83
CA PHE A 53 1.69 -3.43 -10.36
C PHE A 53 2.52 -4.60 -9.86
N ILE A 54 2.24 -5.82 -10.35
CA ILE A 54 2.93 -7.06 -9.96
C ILE A 54 4.42 -7.01 -10.31
N ARG A 55 4.77 -6.49 -11.49
CA ARG A 55 6.15 -6.46 -11.99
C ARG A 55 7.02 -5.41 -11.32
N ASN A 56 6.41 -4.40 -10.73
CA ASN A 56 7.10 -3.22 -10.21
C ASN A 56 6.97 -3.05 -8.69
N MET A 57 6.49 -4.06 -7.96
CA MET A 57 6.30 -3.99 -6.50
C MET A 57 7.58 -3.75 -5.69
N GLU A 58 8.74 -3.97 -6.30
CA GLU A 58 10.07 -3.76 -5.70
C GLU A 58 10.68 -2.40 -6.06
N GLU A 59 9.96 -1.57 -6.82
CA GLU A 59 10.41 -0.23 -7.15
C GLU A 59 9.95 0.77 -6.09
N PRO A 60 10.76 1.79 -5.77
CA PRO A 60 10.38 2.83 -4.82
C PRO A 60 9.22 3.71 -5.33
N VAL A 61 9.06 3.80 -6.65
CA VAL A 61 8.03 4.59 -7.31
C VAL A 61 7.10 3.66 -8.08
N MET A 62 5.82 3.70 -7.72
CA MET A 62 4.77 2.91 -8.35
C MET A 62 3.81 3.83 -9.10
N ASN A 63 3.95 3.89 -10.43
CA ASN A 63 3.02 4.64 -11.28
C ASN A 63 1.90 3.74 -11.78
N LEU A 64 0.69 3.97 -11.29
CA LEU A 64 -0.52 3.27 -11.72
C LEU A 64 -1.51 4.20 -12.39
N ASN A 65 -1.06 5.33 -12.93
CA ASN A 65 -1.95 6.29 -13.57
C ASN A 65 -2.69 5.65 -14.76
N HIS A 66 -3.95 6.03 -14.97
CA HIS A 66 -4.77 5.58 -16.10
C HIS A 66 -4.98 4.06 -16.23
N HIS A 67 -4.96 3.31 -15.12
CA HIS A 67 -5.21 1.86 -15.14
C HIS A 67 -6.68 1.48 -14.91
N GLY A 68 -7.57 2.46 -14.75
CA GLY A 68 -9.01 2.22 -14.62
C GLY A 68 -9.37 1.33 -13.43
N LEU A 69 -8.61 1.44 -12.33
CA LEU A 69 -8.74 0.54 -11.17
C LEU A 69 -10.16 0.49 -10.61
N GLY A 70 -10.84 1.64 -10.57
CA GLY A 70 -12.10 1.80 -9.86
C GLY A 70 -11.96 1.53 -8.35
N PRO A 71 -13.07 1.61 -7.59
CA PRO A 71 -13.04 1.35 -6.15
C PRO A 71 -12.51 -0.04 -5.77
N LYS A 72 -12.89 -1.05 -6.55
CA LYS A 72 -12.55 -2.46 -6.29
C LYS A 72 -11.08 -2.76 -6.61
N GLY A 73 -10.55 -2.23 -7.72
CA GLY A 73 -9.13 -2.35 -8.04
C GLY A 73 -8.27 -1.63 -7.02
N THR A 74 -8.68 -0.43 -6.60
CA THR A 74 -8.01 0.30 -5.51
C THR A 74 -8.01 -0.50 -4.21
N LYS A 75 -9.12 -1.16 -3.85
CA LYS A 75 -9.17 -2.06 -2.68
C LYS A 75 -8.13 -3.19 -2.76
N ALA A 76 -8.02 -3.85 -3.91
CA ALA A 76 -7.06 -4.94 -4.10
C ALA A 76 -5.61 -4.44 -3.93
N ILE A 77 -5.29 -3.29 -4.52
CA ILE A 77 -3.97 -2.66 -4.40
C ILE A 77 -3.69 -2.25 -2.96
N ALA A 78 -4.65 -1.61 -2.29
CA ALA A 78 -4.54 -1.20 -0.90
C ALA A 78 -4.21 -2.39 0.01
N ILE A 79 -4.87 -3.54 -0.16
CA ILE A 79 -4.60 -4.76 0.62
C ILE A 79 -3.15 -5.23 0.45
N ALA A 80 -2.64 -5.27 -0.79
CA ALA A 80 -1.28 -5.71 -1.06
C ALA A 80 -0.23 -4.71 -0.55
N LEU A 81 -0.55 -3.42 -0.55
CA LEU A 81 0.36 -2.37 -0.09
C LEU A 81 0.45 -2.29 1.43
N VAL A 82 -0.50 -2.77 2.23
CA VAL A 82 -0.43 -2.68 3.71
C VAL A 82 0.91 -3.18 4.26
N SER A 83 1.46 -4.27 3.70
CA SER A 83 2.74 -4.86 4.12
C SER A 83 3.91 -4.56 3.17
N ASN A 84 3.71 -3.75 2.12
CA ASN A 84 4.79 -3.42 1.20
C ASN A 84 5.70 -2.37 1.84
N THR A 85 6.99 -2.68 1.94
CA THR A 85 7.99 -1.82 2.58
C THR A 85 8.93 -1.13 1.58
N THR A 86 8.64 -1.25 0.29
CA THR A 86 9.54 -0.82 -0.79
C THR A 86 9.02 0.43 -1.48
N ILE A 87 7.73 0.49 -1.77
CA ILE A 87 7.09 1.62 -2.42
C ILE A 87 7.02 2.78 -1.42
N THR A 88 7.66 3.89 -1.79
CA THR A 88 7.65 5.14 -1.02
C THR A 88 6.82 6.22 -1.73
N HIS A 89 6.66 6.12 -3.05
CA HIS A 89 5.91 7.05 -3.89
C HIS A 89 4.87 6.30 -4.72
N LEU A 90 3.60 6.67 -4.61
CA LEU A 90 2.48 6.01 -5.27
C LEU A 90 1.66 7.00 -6.10
N GLU A 91 1.58 6.79 -7.42
CA GLU A 91 0.75 7.60 -8.31
C GLU A 91 -0.48 6.81 -8.76
N LEU A 92 -1.65 7.39 -8.54
CA LEU A 92 -2.95 6.79 -8.81
C LEU A 92 -3.88 7.74 -9.57
N GLU A 93 -3.34 8.67 -10.34
CA GLU A 93 -4.13 9.60 -11.15
C GLU A 93 -4.97 8.87 -12.20
N ASP A 94 -6.16 9.39 -12.45
CA ASP A 94 -7.12 8.97 -13.46
C ASP A 94 -7.50 7.48 -13.40
N ASN A 95 -7.68 6.98 -12.17
CA ASN A 95 -8.10 5.60 -11.88
C ASN A 95 -9.56 5.43 -11.47
N TRP A 96 -10.36 6.50 -11.53
CA TRP A 96 -11.78 6.46 -11.15
C TRP A 96 -12.03 5.87 -9.75
N ILE A 97 -11.17 6.23 -8.80
CA ILE A 97 -11.11 5.64 -7.44
C ILE A 97 -12.44 5.79 -6.67
N LEU A 98 -13.13 6.92 -6.87
CA LEU A 98 -14.34 7.34 -6.14
C LEU A 98 -14.11 7.40 -4.61
N GLY A 99 -15.12 7.84 -3.85
CA GLY A 99 -15.01 7.95 -2.39
C GLY A 99 -14.80 6.62 -1.66
N GLU A 100 -15.33 5.52 -2.21
CA GLU A 100 -15.11 4.19 -1.63
C GLU A 100 -13.64 3.76 -1.77
N GLY A 101 -13.03 3.93 -2.96
CA GLY A 101 -11.63 3.63 -3.17
C GLY A 101 -10.69 4.47 -2.29
N THR A 102 -11.01 5.75 -2.10
CA THR A 102 -10.30 6.63 -1.16
C THR A 102 -10.32 6.08 0.27
N THR A 103 -11.45 5.54 0.72
CA THR A 103 -11.55 4.99 2.08
C THR A 103 -10.55 3.85 2.30
N TYR A 104 -10.39 2.97 1.31
CA TYR A 104 -9.39 1.90 1.38
C TYR A 104 -7.95 2.43 1.37
N LEU A 105 -7.68 3.49 0.60
CA LEU A 105 -6.36 4.13 0.59
C LEU A 105 -6.02 4.76 1.94
N VAL A 106 -6.96 5.46 2.57
CA VAL A 106 -6.76 6.05 3.90
C VAL A 106 -6.52 4.96 4.95
N GLN A 107 -7.24 3.83 4.88
CA GLN A 107 -7.00 2.69 5.78
C GLN A 107 -5.61 2.09 5.57
N MET A 108 -5.20 1.86 4.32
CA MET A 108 -3.87 1.36 4.00
C MET A 108 -2.78 2.31 4.50
N LEU A 109 -2.94 3.62 4.27
CA LEU A 109 -2.02 4.64 4.76
C LEU A 109 -1.98 4.76 6.28
N ARG A 110 -2.93 4.23 7.05
CA ARG A 110 -2.79 4.20 8.51
C ARG A 110 -1.82 3.12 8.97
N GLU A 111 -1.82 1.99 8.28
CA GLU A 111 -1.02 0.81 8.63
C GLU A 111 0.37 0.83 7.96
N ASN A 112 0.46 1.21 6.68
CA ASN A 112 1.73 1.28 5.95
C ASN A 112 2.50 2.56 6.29
N CYS A 113 3.67 2.47 6.92
CA CYS A 113 4.53 3.61 7.28
C CYS A 113 5.63 3.97 6.26
N TYR A 114 5.76 3.24 5.16
CA TYR A 114 6.80 3.42 4.16
C TYR A 114 6.40 4.36 3.02
N ILE A 115 5.11 4.43 2.69
CA ILE A 115 4.60 5.38 1.69
C ILE A 115 4.69 6.81 2.25
N GLN A 116 5.52 7.62 1.61
CA GLN A 116 5.80 9.00 1.97
C GLN A 116 5.00 9.97 1.11
N GLU A 117 4.82 9.64 -0.17
CA GLU A 117 4.08 10.45 -1.12
C GLU A 117 3.03 9.62 -1.85
N MET A 118 1.83 10.18 -1.98
CA MET A 118 0.77 9.61 -2.79
C MET A 118 0.08 10.71 -3.59
N VAL A 119 0.02 10.51 -4.90
CA VAL A 119 -0.65 11.41 -5.83
C VAL A 119 -1.89 10.71 -6.38
N SER A 120 -3.04 11.40 -6.41
CA SER A 120 -4.27 10.90 -7.02
C SER A 120 -5.15 12.07 -7.51
N THR A 121 -6.06 11.82 -8.46
CA THR A 121 -6.90 12.85 -9.10
C THR A 121 -7.66 13.73 -8.11
N PHE A 122 -8.01 13.19 -6.94
CA PHE A 122 -8.64 13.95 -5.88
C PHE A 122 -7.63 14.11 -4.75
N SER A 123 -6.97 15.27 -4.68
CA SER A 123 -6.18 15.66 -3.52
C SER A 123 -7.13 15.91 -2.36
N LEU A 124 -7.44 14.85 -1.62
CA LEU A 124 -8.28 14.93 -0.44
C LEU A 124 -7.40 15.31 0.76
N PRO A 125 -7.78 16.34 1.53
CA PRO A 125 -7.00 16.79 2.70
C PRO A 125 -6.66 15.65 3.66
N ILE A 126 -7.54 14.65 3.76
CA ILE A 126 -7.37 13.48 4.64
C ILE A 126 -6.13 12.65 4.25
N ILE A 127 -5.86 12.44 2.97
CA ILE A 127 -4.67 11.70 2.51
C ILE A 127 -3.41 12.47 2.89
N ASN A 128 -3.38 13.78 2.61
CA ASN A 128 -2.24 14.63 2.93
C ASN A 128 -2.01 14.70 4.46
N SER A 129 -3.06 14.78 5.27
CA SER A 129 -2.96 14.74 6.73
C SER A 129 -2.41 13.40 7.23
N CYS A 130 -2.79 12.27 6.60
CA CYS A 130 -2.25 10.96 6.95
C CYS A 130 -0.75 10.84 6.62
N LEU A 131 -0.32 11.40 5.48
CA LEU A 131 1.09 11.40 5.08
C LEU A 131 1.93 12.35 5.94
N GLN A 132 1.44 13.56 6.22
CA GLN A 132 2.12 14.53 7.10
C GLN A 132 2.27 14.01 8.53
N GLY A 133 1.25 13.31 9.05
CA GLY A 133 1.33 12.68 10.37
C GLY A 133 2.43 11.62 10.50
N LYS A 134 2.83 10.99 9.39
CA LYS A 134 3.96 10.04 9.38
C LYS A 134 5.31 10.74 9.41
N GLN A 135 5.43 11.89 8.74
CA GLN A 135 6.68 12.66 8.69
C GLN A 135 6.99 13.39 10.00
N ALA A 136 5.97 13.72 10.79
CA ALA A 136 6.12 14.41 12.08
C ALA A 136 6.60 13.52 13.24
N GLY A 137 6.72 12.20 13.02
CA GLY A 137 7.17 11.22 14.02
C GLY A 137 8.60 10.70 13.83
N LEU A 138 9.37 11.28 12.90
CA LEU A 138 10.79 11.00 12.66
C LEU A 138 11.69 12.09 13.24
#